data_AF-A0A1C8DSI8-F1
#
_entry.id   AF-A0A1C8DSI8-F1
#
_cell.length_a   1.000
_cell.length_b   1.000
_cell.length_c   1.000
_cell.angle_alpha   90.00
_cell.angle_beta   90.00
_cell.angle_gamma   90.00
#
_symmetry.space_group_name_H-M   'P 1'
#
loop_
_entity.id
_entity.type
_entity.pdbx_description
1 polymer ?
#
loop_
_entity_poly.entity_id
_entity_poly.type
_entity_poly.pdbx_seq_one_letter_code
_entity_poly.pdbx_strand_id
1 'polypeptide(L)' 'QSEFYHEPPEKLDDGRLSPEVEFSYPNGLREEPSVVVFNGHEAAVTRDKPLKSRIDETVRIFFGNAGPNLTSSFHIIG' A
#
# COMPACT_ATOMS: atom_id res chain seq x y z
N GLN A 1 0.65 0.87 7.49
CA GLN A 1 1.18 0.10 6.36
C GLN A 1 0.39 -1.19 6.24
N SER A 2 0.12 -1.61 5.01
CA SER A 2 -0.48 -2.90 4.70
C SER A 2 0.13 -3.45 3.41
N GLU A 3 0.27 -4.75 3.33
CA GLU A 3 0.64 -5.48 2.12
C GLU A 3 -0.60 -6.10 1.46
N PHE A 4 -0.58 -6.18 0.13
CA PHE A 4 -1.58 -6.90 -0.64
C PHE A 4 -0.91 -7.86 -1.63
N TYR A 5 -1.52 -9.03 -1.78
CA TYR A 5 -1.02 -10.15 -2.58
C TYR A 5 -2.07 -10.49 -3.62
N HIS A 6 -1.74 -10.33 -4.89
CA HIS A 6 -2.67 -10.59 -5.98
C HIS A 6 -1.99 -11.24 -7.17
N GLU A 7 -2.76 -12.01 -7.93
CA GLU A 7 -2.35 -12.56 -9.22
C GLU A 7 -2.20 -11.44 -10.26
N PRO A 8 -1.43 -11.64 -11.34
CA PRO A 8 -1.33 -10.66 -12.41
C PRO A 8 -2.72 -10.32 -12.98
N PRO A 9 -3.04 -9.03 -13.20
CA PRO A 9 -4.33 -8.65 -13.74
C PRO A 9 -4.53 -9.20 -15.15
N GLU A 10 -5.73 -9.71 -15.40
CA GLU A 10 -6.14 -10.15 -16.73
C GLU A 10 -6.19 -8.97 -17.71
N LYS A 11 -6.02 -9.24 -19.00
CA LYS A 11 -6.23 -8.25 -20.05
C LYS A 11 -7.67 -8.31 -20.52
N LEU A 12 -8.35 -7.17 -20.46
CA LEU A 12 -9.69 -6.98 -21.00
C LEU A 12 -9.64 -6.94 -22.54
N ASP A 13 -10.80 -7.09 -23.18
CA ASP A 13 -10.95 -7.06 -24.64
C ASP A 13 -10.47 -5.74 -25.28
N ASP A 14 -10.48 -4.64 -24.52
CA ASP A 14 -9.97 -3.34 -24.94
C ASP A 14 -8.44 -3.16 -24.76
N GLY A 15 -7.76 -4.22 -24.34
CA GLY A 15 -6.32 -4.27 -24.09
C GLY A 15 -5.88 -3.65 -22.77
N ARG A 16 -6.79 -3.12 -21.95
CA ARG A 16 -6.48 -2.62 -20.61
C ARG A 16 -6.35 -3.77 -19.61
N LEU A 17 -5.67 -3.51 -18.51
CA LEU A 17 -5.61 -4.45 -17.39
C LEU A 17 -6.91 -4.36 -16.59
N SER A 18 -7.41 -5.51 -16.14
CA SER A 18 -8.54 -5.58 -15.23
C SER A 18 -8.23 -4.81 -13.94
N PRO A 19 -9.15 -3.95 -13.46
CA PRO A 19 -9.01 -3.28 -12.17
C PRO A 19 -9.24 -4.24 -10.99
N GLU A 20 -9.89 -5.37 -11.25
CA GLU A 20 -10.13 -6.42 -10.27
C GLU A 20 -9.11 -7.53 -10.46
N VAL A 21 -8.54 -7.98 -9.35
CA VAL A 21 -7.51 -9.01 -9.30
C VAL A 21 -7.85 -10.02 -8.23
N GLU A 22 -7.50 -11.27 -8.49
CA GLU A 22 -7.68 -12.36 -7.53
C GLU A 22 -6.55 -12.39 -6.50
N PHE A 23 -6.87 -12.81 -5.28
CA PHE A 23 -5.88 -12.96 -4.23
C PHE A 23 -4.89 -14.11 -4.52
N SER A 24 -3.59 -13.85 -4.35
CA SER A 24 -2.55 -14.87 -4.55
C SER A 24 -2.12 -15.51 -3.23
N TYR A 25 -2.66 -16.70 -2.95
CA TYR A 25 -2.22 -17.53 -1.82
C TYR A 25 -0.72 -17.89 -1.87
N PRO A 26 -0.16 -18.33 -3.02
CA PRO A 26 1.26 -18.67 -3.10
C PRO A 26 2.18 -17.49 -2.79
N ASN A 27 1.84 -16.28 -3.24
CA ASN A 27 2.64 -15.08 -2.95
C ASN A 27 2.52 -14.69 -1.48
N GLY A 28 1.33 -14.79 -0.90
CA GLY A 28 1.10 -14.59 0.53
C GLY A 28 1.97 -15.49 1.42
N LEU A 29 2.06 -16.78 1.07
CA LEU A 29 2.87 -17.76 1.80
C LEU A 29 4.38 -17.56 1.64
N ARG A 30 4.81 -17.00 0.51
CA ARG A 30 6.22 -16.67 0.25
C ARG A 30 6.61 -15.28 0.74
N GLU A 31 5.66 -14.55 1.33
CA GLU A 31 5.85 -13.17 1.81
C GLU A 31 6.34 -12.22 0.71
N GLU A 32 5.88 -12.44 -0.52
CA GLU A 32 6.20 -11.62 -1.70
C GLU A 32 4.98 -10.76 -2.09
N PRO A 33 4.79 -9.57 -1.50
CA PRO A 33 3.63 -8.75 -1.78
C PRO A 33 3.70 -8.12 -3.16
N SER A 34 2.54 -8.04 -3.82
CA SER A 34 2.42 -7.33 -5.10
C SER A 34 2.51 -5.82 -4.88
N VAL A 35 1.96 -5.32 -3.77
CA VAL A 35 2.06 -3.91 -3.36
C VAL A 35 2.14 -3.76 -1.84
N VAL A 36 2.83 -2.70 -1.40
CA VAL A 36 2.85 -2.25 0.00
C VAL A 36 2.38 -0.80 0.02
N VAL A 37 1.34 -0.51 0.80
CA VAL A 37 0.67 0.80 0.78
C VAL A 37 0.43 1.37 2.17
N PHE A 38 0.25 2.68 2.25
CA PHE A 38 -0.32 3.35 3.41
C PHE A 38 -1.79 3.64 3.15
N ASN A 39 -2.63 3.41 4.15
CA ASN A 39 -4.07 3.71 4.14
C ASN A 39 -4.88 3.03 3.02
N GLY A 40 -4.47 1.83 2.59
CA GLY A 40 -5.31 0.90 1.83
C GLY A 40 -5.16 0.91 0.31
N HIS A 41 -4.59 1.96 -0.29
CA HIS A 41 -4.38 2.01 -1.74
C HIS A 41 -3.20 2.89 -2.15
N GLU A 42 -2.77 2.76 -3.40
CA GLU A 42 -1.71 3.61 -3.96
C GLU A 42 -2.12 5.09 -3.91
N ALA A 43 -1.15 5.96 -3.60
CA ALA A 43 -1.33 7.41 -3.55
C ALA A 43 -2.27 7.96 -2.44
N ALA A 44 -2.78 7.12 -1.54
CA ALA A 44 -3.69 7.51 -0.47
C ALA A 44 -3.17 8.69 0.39
N VAL A 45 -1.88 8.67 0.74
CA VAL A 45 -1.22 9.70 1.57
C VAL A 45 -0.37 10.68 0.77
N THR A 46 -0.44 10.64 -0.57
CA THR A 46 0.31 11.55 -1.45
C THR A 46 -0.63 12.43 -2.25
N ARG A 47 -1.28 11.91 -3.29
CA ARG A 47 -2.14 12.69 -4.18
C ARG A 47 -3.54 12.90 -3.59
N ASP A 48 -4.11 11.84 -3.03
CA ASP A 48 -5.54 11.85 -2.70
C ASP A 48 -5.80 12.60 -1.40
N LYS A 49 -5.05 12.28 -0.34
CA LYS A 49 -5.14 12.93 0.97
C LYS A 49 -3.75 13.13 1.58
N PRO A 50 -2.95 14.07 1.05
CA PRO A 50 -1.64 14.38 1.60
C PRO A 50 -1.73 14.86 3.06
N LEU A 51 -0.75 14.46 3.86
CA LEU A 51 -0.55 15.02 5.20
C LEU A 51 -0.12 16.48 5.07
N LYS A 52 -0.74 17.36 5.86
CA LYS A 52 -0.48 18.81 5.87
C LYS A 52 -0.17 19.25 7.30
N SER A 53 0.84 20.10 7.44
CA SER A 53 1.18 20.81 8.67
C SER A 53 1.80 22.16 8.31
N ARG A 54 2.00 23.03 9.30
CA ARG A 54 2.71 24.31 9.16
C ARG A 54 4.04 24.28 9.90
N ILE A 55 4.89 25.26 9.60
CA ILE A 55 6.13 25.48 10.35
C ILE A 55 5.77 25.72 11.82
N ASP A 56 6.58 25.15 12.71
CA ASP A 56 6.44 25.20 14.18
C ASP A 56 5.25 24.42 14.77
N GLU A 57 4.52 23.63 13.97
CA GLU A 57 3.52 22.71 14.49
C GLU A 57 4.14 21.41 15.02
N THR A 58 3.70 20.97 16.20
CA THR A 58 4.05 19.65 16.72
C THR A 58 3.11 18.61 16.12
N VAL A 59 3.66 17.70 15.31
CA VAL A 59 2.90 16.62 14.66
C VAL A 59 3.00 15.33 15.47
N ARG A 60 1.87 14.64 15.63
CA ARG A 60 1.81 13.27 16.16
C ARG A 60 1.23 12.34 15.10
N ILE A 61 1.94 11.26 14.81
CA ILE A 61 1.47 10.22 13.88
C ILE A 61 1.22 8.94 14.67
N PHE A 62 -0.01 8.45 14.64
CA PHE A 62 -0.33 7.10 15.10
C PHE A 62 -0.11 6.13 13.93
N PHE A 63 1.03 5.46 13.97
CA PHE A 63 1.44 4.55 12.90
C PHE A 63 1.17 3.10 13.29
N GLY A 64 0.38 2.41 12.47
CA GLY A 64 0.13 0.97 12.59
C GLY A 64 0.65 0.23 11.36
N ASN A 65 1.26 -0.93 11.59
CA ASN A 65 1.56 -1.90 10.54
C ASN A 65 0.63 -3.10 10.71
N ALA A 66 -0.29 -3.28 9.77
CA ALA A 66 -1.19 -4.42 9.78
C ALA A 66 -0.54 -5.69 9.20
N GLY A 67 0.58 -5.56 8.48
CA GLY A 67 1.22 -6.67 7.77
C GLY A 67 0.41 -7.11 6.53
N PRO A 68 0.27 -8.43 6.27
CA PRO A 68 0.40 -9.51 7.25
C PRO A 68 1.83 -9.98 7.57
N ASN A 69 2.82 -9.78 6.70
CA ASN A 69 4.10 -10.48 6.84
C ASN A 69 5.29 -9.54 7.14
N LEU A 70 5.39 -8.41 6.45
CA LEU A 70 6.56 -7.54 6.57
C LEU A 70 6.51 -6.68 7.84
N THR A 71 7.67 -6.45 8.44
CA THR A 71 7.86 -5.44 9.46
C THR A 71 8.24 -4.10 8.83
N SER A 72 7.50 -3.04 9.16
CA SER A 72 7.79 -1.69 8.67
C SER A 72 8.91 -1.03 9.48
N SER A 73 9.99 -0.63 8.81
CA SER A 73 10.97 0.32 9.34
C SER A 73 10.50 1.74 9.03
N PHE A 74 9.51 2.22 9.80
CA PHE A 74 8.89 3.51 9.53
C PHE A 74 9.89 4.67 9.66
N HIS A 75 10.00 5.45 8.60
CA HIS A 75 10.89 6.59 8.51
C HIS A 75 10.17 7.75 7.81
N ILE A 76 10.32 8.96 8.37
CA ILE A 76 9.88 10.20 7.74
C ILE A 76 11.13 10.84 7.14
N ILE A 77 11.14 10.98 5.81
CA ILE A 77 12.23 11.64 5.10
C ILE A 77 12.23 13.12 5.50
N GLY A 78 13.40 13.63 5.88
CA GLY A 78 13.66 15.02 6.25
C GLY A 78 15.07 15.42 5.88
#